data_AF-A0A0G1VEZ2-F1
#
_entry.id   AF-A0A0G1VEZ2-F1
#
_cell.length_a   1.000
_cell.length_b   1.000
_cell.length_c   1.000
_cell.angle_alpha   90.00
_cell.angle_beta   90.00
_cell.angle_gamma   90.00
#
_symmetry.space_group_name_H-M   'P 1'
#
loop_
_entity.id
_entity.type
_entity.pdbx_description
1 polymer ?
#
loop_
_entity_poly.entity_id
_entity_poly.type
_entity_poly.pdbx_seq_one_letter_code
_entity_poly.pdbx_strand_id
1 'polypeptide(L)'
;MVEFVAGEEVTSWDFQGAYTGQAEFEEKGRTDITRLKELFGQEGYTDYELYVSLANQYELLGDGRGAYDNLLRAIAIDPENTGLAWHNLGKLLERFGAYESARIAYDAMVDAQPILQYQNVRVEFLKMRMPENTEAIKQAENQLNGTLGEFILE
;
A
#
# COMPACT_ATOMS: atom_id res chain seq x y z
N MET A 1 -16.42 6.80 6.49
CA MET A 1 -16.61 6.37 5.08
C MET A 1 -15.27 6.56 4.43
N VAL A 2 -14.85 5.61 3.62
CA VAL A 2 -13.58 5.71 2.90
C VAL A 2 -13.87 6.61 1.70
N GLU A 3 -13.31 7.80 1.67
CA GLU A 3 -13.57 8.74 0.60
C GLU A 3 -12.52 8.52 -0.49
N PHE A 4 -12.88 7.70 -1.47
CA PHE A 4 -12.23 7.75 -2.78
C PHE A 4 -12.29 9.17 -3.32
N VAL A 5 -11.32 9.53 -4.15
CA VAL A 5 -11.38 10.78 -4.91
C VAL A 5 -12.70 10.81 -5.69
N ALA A 6 -13.38 11.97 -5.69
CA ALA A 6 -14.70 12.11 -6.30
C ALA A 6 -14.68 11.64 -7.77
N GLY A 7 -15.51 10.64 -8.08
CA GLY A 7 -15.61 10.03 -9.41
C GLY A 7 -14.89 8.69 -9.55
N GLU A 8 -14.07 8.28 -8.58
CA GLU A 8 -13.54 6.92 -8.49
C GLU A 8 -14.48 6.02 -7.68
N GLU A 9 -14.68 4.80 -8.15
CA GLU A 9 -15.47 3.78 -7.46
C GLU A 9 -14.81 2.41 -7.64
N VAL A 10 -14.68 1.68 -6.53
CA VAL A 10 -14.30 0.26 -6.54
C VAL A 10 -15.54 -0.58 -6.31
N THR A 11 -16.09 -1.12 -7.40
CA THR A 11 -17.34 -1.91 -7.39
C THR A 11 -17.13 -3.37 -7.02
N SER A 12 -15.90 -3.88 -7.15
CA SER A 12 -15.50 -5.22 -6.73
C SER A 12 -14.13 -5.15 -6.07
N TRP A 13 -14.01 -5.82 -4.93
CA TRP A 13 -12.77 -5.92 -4.17
C TRP A 13 -12.10 -7.28 -4.31
N ASP A 14 -12.71 -8.22 -5.04
CA ASP A 14 -12.15 -9.54 -5.25
C ASP A 14 -11.19 -9.52 -6.45
N PHE A 15 -10.05 -10.21 -6.30
CA PHE A 15 -9.10 -10.47 -7.38
C PHE A 15 -8.48 -11.86 -7.21
N GLN A 16 -7.76 -12.34 -8.23
CA GLN A 16 -6.96 -13.57 -8.09
C GLN A 16 -5.70 -13.28 -7.28
N GLY A 17 -5.79 -13.54 -5.97
CA GLY A 17 -4.63 -13.54 -5.07
C GLY A 17 -3.70 -14.71 -5.36
N ALA A 18 -2.48 -14.66 -4.82
CA ALA A 18 -1.47 -15.69 -5.06
C ALA A 18 -1.89 -17.09 -4.58
N TYR A 19 -2.83 -17.18 -3.63
CA TYR A 19 -3.33 -18.44 -3.10
C TYR A 19 -4.61 -18.91 -3.78
N THR A 20 -5.26 -18.07 -4.59
CA THR A 20 -6.54 -18.41 -5.25
C THR A 20 -6.43 -19.70 -6.05
N GLY A 21 -7.34 -20.63 -5.77
CA GLY A 21 -7.40 -21.94 -6.45
C GLY A 21 -6.41 -22.98 -5.90
N GLN A 22 -5.67 -22.66 -4.84
CA GLN A 22 -4.72 -23.57 -4.20
C GLN A 22 -5.17 -23.86 -2.76
N ALA A 23 -5.97 -24.92 -2.58
CA ALA A 23 -6.68 -25.22 -1.34
C ALA A 23 -5.80 -25.19 -0.06
N GLU A 24 -4.60 -25.80 -0.12
CA GLU A 24 -3.67 -25.81 1.03
C GLU A 24 -3.17 -24.41 1.39
N PHE A 25 -2.88 -23.57 0.40
CA PHE A 25 -2.44 -22.20 0.64
C PHE A 25 -3.60 -21.30 1.09
N GLU A 26 -4.80 -21.50 0.55
CA GLU A 26 -5.98 -20.78 1.02
C GLU A 26 -6.28 -21.10 2.49
N GLU A 27 -6.22 -22.38 2.88
CA GLU A 27 -6.38 -22.80 4.28
C GLU A 27 -5.29 -22.20 5.17
N LYS A 28 -4.04 -22.20 4.70
CA LYS A 28 -2.92 -21.54 5.39
C LYS A 28 -3.20 -20.05 5.61
N GLY A 29 -3.60 -19.31 4.58
CA GLY A 29 -3.91 -17.88 4.70
C GLY A 29 -5.02 -17.59 5.71
N ARG A 30 -6.09 -18.41 5.71
CA ARG A 30 -7.20 -18.29 6.69
C ARG A 30 -6.75 -18.60 8.11
N THR A 31 -5.88 -19.59 8.28
CA THR A 31 -5.28 -19.94 9.58
C THR A 31 -4.37 -18.83 10.08
N ASP A 32 -3.52 -18.27 9.23
CA ASP A 32 -2.62 -17.16 9.56
C ASP A 32 -3.43 -15.91 9.97
N ILE A 33 -4.52 -15.59 9.26
CA ILE A 33 -5.44 -14.51 9.65
C ILE A 33 -6.02 -14.72 11.04
N THR A 34 -6.43 -15.96 11.36
CA THR A 34 -7.02 -16.28 12.67
C THR A 34 -5.97 -16.09 13.77
N ARG A 35 -4.77 -16.63 13.57
CA ARG A 35 -3.64 -16.47 14.49
C ARG A 35 -3.25 -15.01 14.69
N LEU A 36 -3.14 -14.22 13.62
CA LEU A 36 -2.77 -12.80 13.70
C LEU A 36 -3.80 -12.00 14.53
N LYS A 37 -5.10 -12.32 14.42
CA LYS A 37 -6.15 -11.67 15.22
C LYS A 37 -6.04 -11.98 16.71
N GLU A 38 -5.53 -13.14 17.08
CA GLU A 38 -5.33 -13.52 18.49
C GLU A 38 -4.14 -12.80 19.13
N LEU A 39 -3.20 -12.29 18.32
CA LEU A 39 -1.99 -11.60 18.81
C LEU A 39 -2.23 -10.15 19.24
N PHE A 40 -3.39 -9.55 18.94
CA PHE A 40 -3.68 -8.19 19.38
C PHE A 40 -3.68 -8.09 20.92
N GLY A 41 -2.97 -7.09 21.43
CA GLY A 41 -2.79 -6.90 22.88
C GLY A 41 -1.79 -7.84 23.55
N GLN A 42 -1.10 -8.71 22.78
CA GLN A 42 0.02 -9.50 23.29
C GLN A 42 1.34 -8.74 23.17
N GLU A 43 2.31 -9.07 24.02
CA GLU A 43 3.66 -8.51 23.92
C GLU A 43 4.40 -9.03 22.67
N GLY A 44 5.24 -8.19 22.07
CA GLY A 44 6.14 -8.58 20.97
C GLY A 44 5.68 -8.20 19.56
N TYR A 45 4.45 -7.70 19.40
CA TYR A 45 3.96 -7.15 18.14
C TYR A 45 3.23 -5.83 18.39
N THR A 46 3.39 -4.88 17.49
CA THR A 46 2.56 -3.68 17.46
C THR A 46 1.28 -3.94 16.69
N ASP A 47 0.20 -3.25 17.06
CA ASP A 47 -1.06 -3.30 16.30
C ASP A 47 -0.86 -2.90 14.82
N TYR A 48 0.06 -1.96 14.55
CA TYR A 48 0.45 -1.57 13.20
C TYR A 48 0.96 -2.78 12.39
N GLU A 49 1.96 -3.49 12.92
CA GLU A 49 2.56 -4.66 12.25
C GLU A 49 1.52 -5.77 12.04
N LEU A 50 0.62 -5.97 12.99
CA LEU A 50 -0.45 -6.96 12.89
C LEU A 50 -1.46 -6.57 11.81
N TYR A 51 -1.87 -5.32 11.73
CA TYR A 51 -2.77 -4.84 10.67
C TYR A 51 -2.12 -4.93 9.29
N VAL A 52 -0.85 -4.56 9.12
CA VAL A 52 -0.12 -4.75 7.85
C VAL A 52 -0.02 -6.23 7.49
N SER A 53 0.27 -7.10 8.46
CA SER A 53 0.36 -8.54 8.25
C SER A 53 -0.98 -9.16 7.85
N LEU A 54 -2.07 -8.73 8.49
CA LEU A 54 -3.43 -9.13 8.12
C LEU A 54 -3.75 -8.72 6.69
N ALA A 55 -3.43 -7.47 6.32
CA ALA A 55 -3.67 -6.98 4.97
C ALA A 55 -2.97 -7.85 3.92
N ASN A 56 -1.69 -8.21 4.16
CA ASN A 56 -0.94 -9.09 3.29
C ASN A 56 -1.59 -10.48 3.15
N GLN A 57 -2.13 -11.06 4.23
CA GLN A 57 -2.84 -12.34 4.13
C GLN A 57 -4.13 -12.25 3.32
N TYR A 58 -4.90 -11.17 3.50
CA TYR A 58 -6.09 -10.92 2.68
C TYR A 58 -5.74 -10.72 1.20
N GLU A 59 -4.64 -10.00 0.89
CA GLU A 59 -4.17 -9.87 -0.49
C GLU A 59 -3.79 -11.23 -1.12
N LEU A 60 -3.12 -12.10 -0.36
CA LEU A 60 -2.77 -13.45 -0.83
C LEU A 60 -4.01 -14.27 -1.18
N LEU A 61 -5.09 -14.11 -0.41
CA LEU A 61 -6.38 -14.76 -0.65
C LEU A 61 -7.22 -14.09 -1.74
N GLY A 62 -6.85 -12.90 -2.19
CA GLY A 62 -7.62 -12.13 -3.16
C GLY A 62 -8.77 -11.31 -2.56
N ASP A 63 -8.86 -11.21 -1.23
CA ASP A 63 -9.83 -10.39 -0.51
C ASP A 63 -9.30 -8.95 -0.40
N GLY A 64 -9.53 -8.15 -1.43
CA GLY A 64 -9.09 -6.77 -1.44
C GLY A 64 -9.77 -5.91 -0.39
N ARG A 65 -10.99 -6.26 0.06
CA ARG A 65 -11.70 -5.45 1.06
C ARG A 65 -11.09 -5.64 2.43
N GLY A 66 -10.79 -6.89 2.79
CA GLY A 66 -10.04 -7.22 3.99
C GLY A 66 -8.66 -6.56 3.99
N ALA A 67 -7.95 -6.58 2.86
CA ALA A 67 -6.65 -5.89 2.74
C ALA A 67 -6.79 -4.39 2.99
N TYR A 68 -7.75 -3.76 2.30
CA TYR A 68 -8.03 -2.34 2.38
C TYR A 68 -8.34 -1.86 3.81
N ASP A 69 -9.29 -2.51 4.48
CA ASP A 69 -9.74 -2.11 5.81
C ASP A 69 -8.62 -2.23 6.86
N ASN A 70 -7.73 -3.22 6.72
CA ASN A 70 -6.59 -3.38 7.63
C ASN A 70 -5.47 -2.37 7.34
N LEU A 71 -5.20 -2.03 6.07
CA LEU A 71 -4.24 -0.98 5.72
C LEU A 71 -4.66 0.38 6.30
N LEU A 72 -5.94 0.72 6.23
CA LEU A 72 -6.44 1.95 6.86
C LEU A 72 -6.29 1.97 8.37
N ARG A 73 -6.47 0.82 9.04
CA ARG A 73 -6.24 0.71 10.49
C ARG A 73 -4.76 0.87 10.84
N ALA A 74 -3.86 0.31 10.04
CA ALA A 74 -2.43 0.52 10.19
C ALA A 74 -2.06 2.01 10.02
N ILE A 75 -2.53 2.65 8.96
CA ILE A 75 -2.31 4.08 8.69
C ILE A 75 -2.85 4.96 9.83
N ALA A 76 -3.99 4.61 10.43
CA ALA A 76 -4.54 5.38 11.56
C ALA A 76 -3.66 5.33 12.83
N ILE A 77 -2.79 4.33 12.96
CA ILE A 77 -1.86 4.20 14.09
C ILE A 77 -0.61 5.06 13.87
N ASP A 78 -0.04 4.98 12.67
CA ASP A 78 1.19 5.69 12.32
C ASP A 78 1.13 6.23 10.88
N PRO A 79 0.51 7.40 10.68
CA PRO A 79 0.34 7.97 9.35
C PRO A 79 1.61 8.63 8.80
N GLU A 80 2.59 8.96 9.65
CA GLU A 80 3.67 9.91 9.32
C GLU A 80 5.07 9.33 9.47
N ASN A 81 5.29 8.21 10.19
CA ASN A 81 6.65 7.70 10.43
C ASN A 81 7.00 6.45 9.60
N THR A 82 6.03 5.86 8.90
CA THR A 82 6.24 4.64 8.10
C THR A 82 5.46 4.67 6.79
N GLY A 83 6.16 4.45 5.68
CA GLY A 83 5.54 4.44 4.35
C GLY A 83 4.92 3.09 3.94
N LEU A 84 5.09 2.02 4.72
CA LEU A 84 4.76 0.66 4.29
C LEU A 84 3.26 0.42 4.07
N ALA A 85 2.41 0.86 5.01
CA ALA A 85 0.96 0.71 4.85
C ALA A 85 0.42 1.58 3.70
N TRP A 86 0.95 2.79 3.53
CA TRP A 86 0.64 3.67 2.40
C TRP A 86 1.05 3.06 1.05
N HIS A 87 2.25 2.50 0.97
CA HIS A 87 2.72 1.78 -0.22
C HIS A 87 1.78 0.64 -0.61
N ASN A 88 1.41 -0.21 0.36
CA ASN A 88 0.51 -1.34 0.11
C ASN A 88 -0.89 -0.86 -0.29
N LEU A 89 -1.38 0.23 0.30
CA LEU A 89 -2.64 0.85 -0.08
C LEU A 89 -2.61 1.36 -1.52
N GLY A 90 -1.53 2.05 -1.91
CA GLY A 90 -1.32 2.54 -3.28
C GLY A 90 -1.36 1.40 -4.30
N LYS A 91 -0.66 0.30 -4.03
CA LYS A 91 -0.66 -0.89 -4.90
C LYS A 91 -2.04 -1.53 -5.02
N LEU A 92 -2.75 -1.64 -3.90
CA LEU A 92 -4.09 -2.22 -3.87
C LEU A 92 -5.07 -1.37 -4.70
N LEU A 93 -5.03 -0.05 -4.53
CA LEU A 93 -5.87 0.89 -5.27
C LEU A 93 -5.51 0.95 -6.75
N GLU A 94 -4.22 0.89 -7.09
CA GLU A 94 -3.76 0.80 -8.47
C GLU A 94 -4.32 -0.45 -9.17
N ARG A 95 -4.35 -1.59 -8.46
CA ARG A 95 -4.94 -2.84 -8.99
C ARG A 95 -6.41 -2.67 -9.35
N PHE A 96 -7.16 -1.88 -8.58
CA PHE A 96 -8.58 -1.62 -8.83
C PHE A 96 -8.83 -0.44 -9.78
N GLY A 97 -7.78 0.18 -10.33
CA GLY A 97 -7.90 1.29 -11.26
C GLY A 97 -8.28 2.63 -10.61
N ALA A 98 -8.27 2.71 -9.28
CA ALA A 98 -8.47 3.95 -8.53
C ALA A 98 -7.15 4.73 -8.48
N TYR A 99 -6.69 5.19 -9.64
CA TYR A 99 -5.35 5.77 -9.83
C TYR A 99 -5.15 7.09 -9.09
N GLU A 100 -6.15 7.95 -8.95
CA GLU A 100 -6.01 9.18 -8.17
C GLU A 100 -5.89 8.87 -6.67
N SER A 101 -6.71 7.95 -6.16
CA SER A 101 -6.59 7.49 -4.77
C SER A 101 -5.27 6.76 -4.53
N ALA A 102 -4.77 5.97 -5.50
CA ALA A 102 -3.46 5.35 -5.44
C ALA A 102 -2.33 6.38 -5.42
N ARG A 103 -2.43 7.44 -6.24
CA ARG A 103 -1.48 8.55 -6.25
C ARG A 103 -1.38 9.20 -4.88
N ILE A 104 -2.51 9.51 -4.24
CA ILE A 104 -2.54 10.09 -2.89
C ILE A 104 -1.81 9.17 -1.89
N ALA A 105 -2.04 7.86 -1.95
CA ALA A 105 -1.36 6.91 -1.08
C ALA A 105 0.17 6.85 -1.36
N TYR A 106 0.59 6.90 -2.62
CA TYR A 106 2.02 6.93 -2.97
C TYR A 106 2.71 8.25 -2.63
N ASP A 107 2.01 9.38 -2.71
CA ASP A 107 2.53 10.67 -2.23
C ASP A 107 2.70 10.62 -0.71
N ALA A 108 1.69 10.16 0.04
CA ALA A 108 1.76 9.98 1.49
C ALA A 108 2.84 8.99 1.94
N MET A 109 3.10 7.93 1.16
CA MET A 109 4.20 7.00 1.39
C MET A 109 5.56 7.70 1.40
N VAL A 110 5.81 8.60 0.43
CA VAL A 110 7.08 9.35 0.34
C VAL A 110 7.16 10.42 1.43
N ASP A 111 6.05 11.09 1.73
CA ASP A 111 5.99 12.10 2.80
C ASP A 111 6.30 11.47 4.17
N ALA A 112 5.72 10.30 4.45
CA ALA A 112 5.97 9.57 5.70
C ALA A 112 7.39 8.98 5.77
N GLN A 113 7.94 8.54 4.63
CA GLN A 113 9.27 7.93 4.59
C GLN A 113 9.99 8.23 3.26
N PRO A 114 10.80 9.30 3.18
CA PRO A 114 11.39 9.77 1.94
C PRO A 114 12.66 8.99 1.54
N ILE A 115 12.55 7.67 1.42
CA ILE A 115 13.63 6.79 0.98
C ILE A 115 13.61 6.60 -0.55
N LEU A 116 14.78 6.33 -1.11
CA LEU A 116 14.98 6.17 -2.56
C LEU A 116 14.04 5.14 -3.19
N GLN A 117 13.79 4.02 -2.50
CA GLN A 117 12.88 2.98 -2.98
C GLN A 117 11.45 3.50 -3.19
N TYR A 118 10.92 4.25 -2.22
CA TYR A 118 9.56 4.78 -2.29
C TYR A 118 9.44 5.92 -3.29
N GLN A 119 10.46 6.78 -3.38
CA GLN A 119 10.52 7.80 -4.43
C GLN A 119 10.50 7.17 -5.84
N ASN A 120 11.28 6.09 -6.05
CA ASN A 120 11.26 5.33 -7.32
C ASN A 120 9.88 4.75 -7.62
N VAL A 121 9.24 4.08 -6.66
CA VAL A 121 7.89 3.51 -6.84
C VAL A 121 6.89 4.57 -7.27
N ARG A 122 6.92 5.76 -6.62
CA ARG A 122 6.05 6.87 -6.98
C ARG A 122 6.30 7.38 -8.41
N VAL A 123 7.56 7.51 -8.82
CA VAL A 123 7.91 7.91 -10.21
C VAL A 123 7.43 6.88 -11.23
N GLU A 124 7.65 5.59 -10.96
CA GLU A 124 7.23 4.49 -11.84
C GLU A 124 5.71 4.45 -11.99
N PHE A 125 4.98 4.55 -10.87
CA PHE A 125 3.53 4.62 -10.86
C PHE A 125 3.02 5.79 -11.70
N LEU A 126 3.51 7.02 -11.47
CA LEU A 126 3.07 8.21 -12.19
C LEU A 126 3.28 8.06 -13.70
N LYS A 127 4.44 7.57 -14.13
CA LYS A 127 4.73 7.36 -15.57
C LYS A 127 3.85 6.29 -16.19
N MET A 128 3.56 5.21 -15.46
CA MET A 128 2.83 4.06 -15.99
C MET A 128 1.31 4.28 -16.00
N ARG A 129 0.77 4.95 -14.98
CA ARG A 129 -0.67 5.06 -14.74
C ARG A 129 -1.22 6.46 -14.95
N MET A 130 -0.37 7.48 -14.97
CA MET A 130 -0.76 8.89 -15.12
C MET A 130 0.19 9.66 -16.07
N PRO A 131 0.51 9.13 -17.27
CA PRO A 131 1.51 9.72 -18.18
C PRO A 131 1.17 11.14 -18.64
N GLU A 132 -0.09 11.53 -18.61
CA GLU A 132 -0.58 12.87 -18.91
C GLU A 132 -0.23 13.90 -17.82
N ASN A 133 0.01 13.45 -16.58
CA ASN A 133 0.38 14.31 -15.46
C ASN A 133 1.88 14.64 -15.48
N THR A 134 2.31 15.26 -16.58
CA THR A 134 3.72 15.53 -16.90
C THR A 134 4.41 16.39 -15.84
N GLU A 135 3.68 17.30 -15.19
CA GLU A 135 4.23 18.13 -14.11
C GLU A 135 4.49 17.30 -12.84
N ALA A 136 3.56 16.44 -12.42
CA ALA A 136 3.78 15.57 -11.26
C ALA A 136 4.95 14.59 -11.50
N ILE A 137 5.06 14.03 -12.70
CA ILE A 137 6.19 13.17 -13.08
C ILE A 137 7.51 13.94 -12.93
N LYS A 138 7.59 15.13 -13.53
CA LYS A 138 8.80 15.96 -13.48
C LYS A 138 9.19 16.34 -12.04
N GLN A 139 8.21 16.67 -11.19
CA GLN A 139 8.45 16.98 -9.79
C GLN A 139 8.98 15.76 -9.03
N ALA A 140 8.37 14.59 -9.21
CA ALA A 140 8.80 13.35 -8.58
C ALA A 140 10.22 12.94 -9.02
N GLU A 141 10.55 13.07 -10.31
CA GLU A 141 11.89 12.81 -10.83
C GLU A 141 12.94 13.79 -10.29
N ASN A 142 12.61 15.07 -10.19
CA ASN A 142 13.52 16.06 -9.61
C ASN A 142 13.83 15.76 -8.13
N GLN A 143 12.81 15.37 -7.36
CA GLN A 143 12.99 14.95 -5.97
C GLN A 143 13.91 13.74 -5.87
N LEU A 144 13.65 12.70 -6.68
CA LEU A 144 14.46 11.49 -6.74
C LEU A 144 15.93 11.77 -7.10
N ASN A 145 16.15 12.59 -8.13
CA ASN A 145 17.50 12.98 -8.58
C ASN A 145 18.22 13.83 -7.53
N GLY A 146 17.51 14.69 -6.81
CA GLY A 146 18.05 15.46 -5.69
C GLY A 146 18.58 14.54 -4.60
N THR A 147 17.77 13.56 -4.17
CA THR A 147 18.17 12.55 -3.19
C THR A 147 19.37 11.72 -3.66
N LEU A 148 19.41 11.30 -4.93
CA LEU A 148 20.58 10.61 -5.50
C LEU A 148 21.85 11.48 -5.51
N GLY A 149 21.71 12.78 -5.76
CA GLY A 149 22.83 13.73 -5.77
C GLY A 149 23.47 13.91 -4.39
N GLU A 150 22.67 13.88 -3.32
CA GLU A 150 23.17 13.95 -1.94
C GLU A 150 24.07 12.75 -1.60
N PHE A 151 23.69 11.53 -2.01
CA PHE A 151 24.49 10.32 -1.78
C PHE A 151 25.82 10.28 -2.54
N ILE A 152 25.99 11.06 -3.63
CA ILE A 152 27.22 11.09 -4.43
C ILE A 152 28.24 12.10 -3.86
N LEU A 153 27.79 13.02 -3.01
CA LEU A 153 28.63 14.08 -2.43
C LEU A 153 29.17 13.74 -1.03
N GLU A 154 28.79 12.59 -0.46
CA GLU A 154 29.32 12.02 0.80
C GLU A 154 30.41 10.96 0.54
#